data_AF-A0A851UN93-F1
#
_entry.id   AF-A0A851UN93-F1
#
_cell.length_a   1.000
_cell.length_b   1.000
_cell.length_c   1.000
_cell.angle_alpha   90.00
_cell.angle_beta   90.00
_cell.angle_gamma   90.00
#
_symmetry.space_group_name_H-M   'P 1'
#
loop_
_entity.id
_entity.type
_entity.pdbx_description
1 polymer ?
#
loop_
_entity_poly.entity_id
_entity_poly.type
_entity_poly.pdbx_seq_one_letter_code
_entity_poly.pdbx_strand_id
1 'polypeptide(L)'
;EPLPPPLPKKQLQRAESLPEPGPSRRCHGEPEPRAGSVLYSTPPAQLRLGEGDPPRDRRSWAPKKPLSKSQSLGEWPARSSPQKARSPSLKELTFGTADGELGQLLESPAGLCGVVLGCQEASLARLSAHMQEELAGPEERQQLLQAQLAGKRWAALAVLDPRPCCQSGDAWYFRVGFTLEHSQLQFAAKVPKPCCSSLAVQSSLGTHCSIQRLLGHFTDRLPPELVLPGIPGKQSQGLSGEEPACPGPQPILQVLLCAEVPQQTLADFVKSSHALHRTSPGHYERLGCLLLLQLCMGLEHLRGQNMAQGDLCPENLLLVQCPCATRSQQGQKEPPGLSLPRLLISSFFKVQEQQRPRSSCQEQDWRQALAAPSPPAAAELSVGRLIYQILHVDISLENILGFESKRLPEIPSLSIYSAGLRRLATLLLHRDPHQRVSVEQARGILQVLLWGPRQELFARSRKSLVLLRNWLEVKRALLLLRFAESWAGARVSPGLEEWLCCQYFQGVTEHTLYQVTQVLYA
;
A
#
# COMPACT_ATOMS: atom_id res chain seq x y z
N GLU A 1 58.36 8.90 32.87
CA GLU A 1 56.98 8.74 33.38
C GLU A 1 56.08 9.80 32.74
N PRO A 2 54.75 9.63 32.67
CA PRO A 2 53.91 8.62 33.33
C PRO A 2 53.54 7.40 32.47
N LEU A 3 52.93 6.39 33.10
CA LEU A 3 52.31 5.23 32.44
C LEU A 3 50.90 5.57 31.93
N PRO A 4 50.36 4.82 30.95
CA PRO A 4 48.94 4.90 30.58
C PRO A 4 48.02 4.42 31.72
N PRO A 5 46.77 4.92 31.80
CA PRO A 5 45.84 4.59 32.88
C PRO A 5 45.33 3.14 32.82
N PRO A 6 44.99 2.52 33.97
CA PRO A 6 44.52 1.14 34.04
C PRO A 6 43.11 0.97 33.48
N LEU A 7 42.88 -0.15 32.77
CA LEU A 7 41.56 -0.54 32.26
C LEU A 7 40.60 -0.95 33.40
N PRO A 8 39.28 -0.73 33.24
CA PRO A 8 38.29 -1.01 34.29
C PRO A 8 38.16 -2.51 34.58
N LYS A 9 38.29 -2.87 35.86
CA LYS A 9 38.13 -4.25 36.35
C LYS A 9 36.66 -4.68 36.27
N LYS A 10 36.32 -5.60 35.35
CA LYS A 10 35.05 -6.33 35.42
C LYS A 10 35.06 -7.29 36.61
N GLN A 11 34.27 -7.02 37.64
CA GLN A 11 33.91 -8.03 38.63
C GLN A 11 32.90 -8.99 38.00
N LEU A 12 33.34 -10.22 37.73
CA LEU A 12 32.45 -11.36 37.51
C LEU A 12 32.33 -12.11 38.85
N GLN A 13 31.14 -12.13 39.44
CA GLN A 13 30.86 -13.04 40.54
C GLN A 13 30.70 -14.46 39.97
N ARG A 14 31.21 -15.45 40.72
CA ARG A 14 31.27 -16.85 40.33
C ARG A 14 30.90 -17.73 41.52
N ALA A 15 29.95 -18.65 41.31
CA ALA A 15 29.99 -19.99 41.89
C ALA A 15 30.38 -20.92 40.71
N GLU A 16 31.32 -21.85 40.79
CA GLU A 16 31.49 -22.96 41.74
C GLU A 16 30.38 -24.02 41.57
N SER A 17 30.69 -25.27 41.20
CA SER A 17 32.01 -25.86 40.87
C SER A 17 31.92 -27.10 39.93
N LEU A 18 33.11 -27.62 39.57
CA LEU A 18 33.44 -28.73 38.65
C LEU A 18 33.23 -30.14 39.30
N PRO A 19 33.41 -31.31 38.62
CA PRO A 19 34.22 -31.55 37.41
C PRO A 19 33.70 -32.53 36.31
N GLU A 20 34.41 -32.56 35.18
CA GLU A 20 34.44 -33.70 34.23
C GLU A 20 35.39 -34.83 34.73
N PRO A 21 35.47 -35.98 34.01
CA PRO A 21 36.53 -36.08 32.99
C PRO A 21 36.12 -36.82 31.69
N GLY A 22 36.62 -36.35 30.53
CA GLY A 22 36.72 -37.14 29.29
C GLY A 22 38.06 -37.90 29.19
N PRO A 23 38.65 -38.12 27.98
CA PRO A 23 38.07 -38.01 26.63
C PRO A 23 38.53 -39.11 25.61
N SER A 24 38.01 -39.01 24.38
CA SER A 24 38.74 -39.17 23.09
C SER A 24 38.63 -40.44 22.20
N ARG A 25 38.81 -40.16 20.88
CA ARG A 25 39.26 -40.99 19.72
C ARG A 25 38.31 -41.98 18.99
N ARG A 26 37.95 -41.55 17.76
CA ARG A 26 37.99 -42.25 16.45
C ARG A 26 37.87 -43.80 16.40
N CYS A 27 36.97 -44.30 15.53
CA CYS A 27 37.34 -44.94 14.25
C CYS A 27 36.13 -45.21 13.32
N HIS A 28 36.37 -45.70 12.10
CA HIS A 28 35.35 -46.08 11.09
C HIS A 28 34.69 -47.44 11.39
N GLY A 29 33.48 -47.67 10.85
CA GLY A 29 32.88 -49.03 10.79
C GLY A 29 31.41 -49.10 10.34
N GLU A 30 31.18 -49.22 9.02
CA GLU A 30 30.06 -50.00 8.44
C GLU A 30 30.39 -51.52 8.53
N PRO A 31 29.46 -52.50 8.41
CA PRO A 31 28.17 -52.44 7.70
C PRO A 31 26.97 -53.14 8.40
N GLU A 32 25.92 -53.46 7.60
CA GLU A 32 24.65 -54.15 7.90
C GLU A 32 24.75 -55.70 8.26
N PRO A 33 23.72 -56.57 8.07
CA PRO A 33 22.57 -56.77 8.99
C PRO A 33 22.29 -58.27 9.34
N ARG A 34 21.39 -58.52 10.31
CA ARG A 34 20.39 -59.63 10.39
C ARG A 34 19.68 -59.57 11.76
N ALA A 35 18.35 -59.55 11.86
CA ALA A 35 17.40 -60.64 11.63
C ALA A 35 17.46 -61.75 12.70
N GLY A 36 16.46 -61.80 13.57
CA GLY A 36 16.23 -62.85 14.58
C GLY A 36 14.72 -62.98 14.84
N SER A 37 14.15 -64.14 14.48
CA SER A 37 12.71 -64.40 14.49
C SER A 37 12.33 -65.41 15.56
N VAL A 38 11.18 -65.23 16.21
CA VAL A 38 10.45 -66.28 16.91
C VAL A 38 8.97 -66.16 16.55
N LEU A 39 8.36 -67.28 16.16
CA LEU A 39 6.96 -67.44 15.77
C LEU A 39 6.17 -68.09 16.91
N TYR A 40 4.83 -67.93 16.93
CA TYR A 40 3.87 -69.04 17.03
C TYR A 40 2.45 -68.56 16.67
N SER A 41 1.49 -69.48 16.49
CA SER A 41 0.40 -69.33 15.51
C SER A 41 -1.03 -69.65 16.03
N THR A 42 -2.02 -68.91 15.52
CA THR A 42 -3.41 -69.25 15.04
C THR A 42 -4.15 -70.56 15.44
N PRO A 43 -5.51 -70.66 15.29
CA PRO A 43 -6.55 -69.66 14.98
C PRO A 43 -7.55 -69.54 16.17
N PRO A 44 -8.86 -69.99 16.22
CA PRO A 44 -9.87 -70.45 15.23
C PRO A 44 -10.86 -69.33 14.80
N ALA A 45 -11.99 -69.64 14.13
CA ALA A 45 -13.02 -68.66 13.74
C ALA A 45 -14.44 -69.26 13.47
N GLN A 46 -15.46 -68.36 13.44
CA GLN A 46 -16.78 -68.43 12.74
C GLN A 46 -17.95 -69.36 13.21
N LEU A 47 -19.12 -68.70 13.39
CA LEU A 47 -20.50 -69.04 12.96
C LEU A 47 -21.23 -70.33 13.45
N ARG A 48 -22.40 -70.16 14.10
CA ARG A 48 -23.79 -70.64 13.80
C ARG A 48 -24.77 -70.09 14.89
N LEU A 49 -25.99 -69.63 14.57
CA LEU A 49 -27.30 -70.34 14.58
C LEU A 49 -27.62 -71.06 15.91
N GLY A 50 -28.75 -70.88 16.62
CA GLY A 50 -29.93 -70.01 16.45
C GLY A 50 -31.02 -70.31 17.51
N GLU A 51 -32.18 -69.63 17.45
CA GLU A 51 -33.45 -69.87 18.21
C GLU A 51 -33.48 -69.63 19.75
N GLY A 52 -34.69 -69.36 20.30
CA GLY A 52 -35.00 -69.34 21.74
C GLY A 52 -35.51 -68.00 22.33
N ASP A 53 -36.84 -67.78 22.34
CA ASP A 53 -37.51 -66.60 22.95
C ASP A 53 -38.09 -66.96 24.36
N PRO A 54 -38.80 -66.10 25.15
CA PRO A 54 -38.62 -66.02 26.60
C PRO A 54 -39.85 -66.52 27.41
N PRO A 55 -39.91 -66.31 28.75
CA PRO A 55 -40.85 -65.28 29.24
C PRO A 55 -40.55 -64.62 30.62
N ARG A 56 -41.01 -63.35 30.77
CA ARG A 56 -41.83 -62.74 31.88
C ARG A 56 -41.38 -62.93 33.36
N ASP A 57 -41.86 -62.18 34.37
CA ASP A 57 -43.05 -61.32 34.52
C ASP A 57 -42.85 -60.23 35.62
N ARG A 58 -43.91 -59.44 35.86
CA ARG A 58 -44.09 -58.33 36.85
C ARG A 58 -43.52 -56.98 36.38
N ARG A 59 -44.31 -55.92 36.15
CA ARG A 59 -45.43 -55.29 36.92
C ARG A 59 -44.96 -54.65 38.23
N SER A 60 -45.32 -53.41 38.58
CA SER A 60 -46.07 -52.38 37.84
C SER A 60 -46.09 -51.03 38.59
N TRP A 61 -46.50 -49.97 37.89
CA TRP A 61 -46.94 -48.65 38.39
C TRP A 61 -45.86 -47.63 38.82
N ALA A 62 -46.13 -46.39 38.43
CA ALA A 62 -45.42 -45.14 38.76
C ALA A 62 -46.43 -44.24 39.54
N PRO A 63 -46.39 -42.88 39.56
CA PRO A 63 -45.32 -41.93 39.23
C PRO A 63 -45.13 -40.80 40.27
N LYS A 64 -44.05 -40.01 40.14
CA LYS A 64 -44.08 -38.53 39.93
C LYS A 64 -42.67 -37.89 39.98
N LYS A 65 -42.47 -36.86 39.14
CA LYS A 65 -41.39 -35.85 39.18
C LYS A 65 -41.81 -34.70 40.13
N PRO A 66 -40.97 -33.67 40.43
CA PRO A 66 -39.60 -33.35 40.01
C PRO A 66 -38.64 -33.28 41.24
N LEU A 67 -37.39 -32.78 41.26
CA LEU A 67 -36.64 -31.76 40.50
C LEU A 67 -35.14 -32.14 40.43
N SER A 68 -34.43 -31.76 39.38
CA SER A 68 -32.96 -31.93 39.26
C SER A 68 -32.23 -30.61 39.01
N LYS A 69 -31.35 -30.23 39.95
CA LYS A 69 -30.34 -29.18 39.82
C LYS A 69 -29.04 -29.63 40.51
N SER A 70 -28.16 -30.29 39.77
CA SER A 70 -26.71 -30.30 40.07
C SER A 70 -25.91 -30.93 38.93
N GLN A 71 -24.63 -30.56 38.90
CA GLN A 71 -23.58 -30.96 37.98
C GLN A 71 -23.38 -32.49 37.92
N SER A 72 -22.89 -33.02 36.79
CA SER A 72 -21.46 -33.38 36.67
C SER A 72 -21.07 -33.78 35.23
N LEU A 73 -19.80 -34.08 35.04
CA LEU A 73 -19.14 -34.47 33.80
C LEU A 73 -19.71 -35.75 33.15
N GLY A 74 -19.77 -35.73 31.82
CA GLY A 74 -19.51 -36.90 30.97
C GLY A 74 -20.71 -37.72 30.53
N GLU A 75 -21.16 -37.51 29.29
CA GLU A 75 -21.49 -38.61 28.37
C GLU A 75 -21.45 -38.11 26.90
N TRP A 76 -21.12 -39.00 25.97
CA TRP A 76 -20.96 -38.66 24.54
C TRP A 76 -22.29 -38.76 23.79
N PRO A 77 -22.71 -37.74 23.00
CA PRO A 77 -23.83 -37.89 22.08
C PRO A 77 -23.47 -38.87 20.95
N ALA A 78 -24.22 -39.97 20.84
CA ALA A 78 -24.04 -40.92 19.75
C ALA A 78 -24.45 -40.32 18.40
N ARG A 79 -23.62 -40.58 17.38
CA ARG A 79 -23.78 -40.28 15.93
C ARG A 79 -25.12 -39.65 15.51
N SER A 80 -25.14 -38.32 15.40
CA SER A 80 -25.93 -37.67 14.35
C SER A 80 -25.30 -37.95 12.98
N SER A 81 -26.12 -38.01 11.93
CA SER A 81 -25.66 -38.26 10.55
C SER A 81 -24.66 -37.21 10.06
N PRO A 82 -23.76 -37.53 9.11
CA PRO A 82 -22.71 -36.62 8.65
C PRO A 82 -23.28 -35.48 7.79
N GLN A 83 -23.89 -34.49 8.43
CA GLN A 83 -23.86 -33.13 7.93
C GLN A 83 -22.40 -32.73 7.84
N LYS A 84 -21.90 -32.65 6.59
CA LYS A 84 -20.52 -32.29 6.25
C LYS A 84 -20.11 -31.06 7.04
N ALA A 85 -19.25 -31.26 8.05
CA ALA A 85 -18.78 -30.18 8.90
C ALA A 85 -18.25 -29.04 8.02
N ARG A 86 -18.67 -27.80 8.31
CA ARG A 86 -18.02 -26.64 7.70
C ARG A 86 -16.58 -26.66 8.20
N SER A 87 -15.64 -27.02 7.32
CA SER A 87 -14.22 -26.83 7.56
C SER A 87 -14.02 -25.37 7.98
N PRO A 88 -13.44 -25.09 9.17
CA PRO A 88 -13.29 -23.72 9.65
C PRO A 88 -12.48 -22.94 8.63
N SER A 89 -12.85 -21.69 8.34
CA SER A 89 -12.12 -20.97 7.30
C SER A 89 -10.71 -20.66 7.79
N LEU A 90 -9.72 -20.88 6.93
CA LEU A 90 -8.30 -20.69 7.26
C LEU A 90 -7.95 -19.21 7.60
N LYS A 91 -8.92 -18.30 7.50
CA LYS A 91 -8.81 -16.87 7.80
C LYS A 91 -9.29 -16.51 9.20
N GLU A 92 -10.14 -17.35 9.79
CA GLU A 92 -10.74 -17.20 11.13
C GLU A 92 -9.94 -17.92 12.23
N LEU A 93 -8.94 -18.73 11.86
CA LEU A 93 -8.05 -19.41 12.80
C LEU A 93 -7.27 -18.39 13.66
N THR A 94 -7.26 -18.61 14.97
CA THR A 94 -6.53 -17.80 15.96
C THR A 94 -5.87 -18.69 17.01
N PHE A 95 -5.08 -18.11 17.92
CA PHE A 95 -4.53 -18.84 19.07
C PHE A 95 -5.61 -19.39 20.03
N GLY A 96 -6.85 -18.91 19.94
CA GLY A 96 -7.99 -19.42 20.71
C GLY A 96 -8.83 -20.49 19.99
N THR A 97 -8.44 -20.93 18.78
CA THR A 97 -9.13 -22.02 18.07
C THR A 97 -8.96 -23.35 18.81
N ALA A 98 -10.04 -24.13 18.94
CA ALA A 98 -10.02 -25.37 19.71
C ALA A 98 -9.32 -26.52 18.96
N ASP A 99 -8.59 -27.38 19.69
CA ASP A 99 -7.82 -28.50 19.14
C ASP A 99 -8.67 -29.45 18.27
N GLY A 100 -9.95 -29.62 18.59
CA GLY A 100 -10.89 -30.45 17.81
C GLY A 100 -11.20 -29.90 16.41
N GLU A 101 -11.07 -28.60 16.21
CA GLU A 101 -11.22 -27.94 14.89
C GLU A 101 -9.91 -27.99 14.10
N LEU A 102 -8.76 -27.99 14.78
CA LEU A 102 -7.43 -28.14 14.19
C LEU A 102 -7.16 -29.58 13.75
N GLY A 103 -7.62 -30.58 14.51
CA GLY A 103 -7.29 -31.99 14.31
C GLY A 103 -7.43 -32.48 12.86
N GLN A 104 -8.59 -32.27 12.24
CA GLN A 104 -8.87 -32.70 10.86
C GLN A 104 -8.00 -31.99 9.80
N LEU A 105 -7.43 -30.83 10.12
CA LEU A 105 -6.55 -30.07 9.22
C LEU A 105 -5.08 -30.48 9.36
N LEU A 106 -4.71 -31.09 10.48
CA LEU A 106 -3.35 -31.49 10.83
C LEU A 106 -3.02 -32.96 10.44
N GLU A 107 -4.01 -33.75 10.00
CA GLU A 107 -3.84 -35.17 9.63
C GLU A 107 -2.85 -35.42 8.47
N SER A 108 -2.45 -34.39 7.73
CA SER A 108 -1.43 -34.50 6.68
C SER A 108 -0.49 -33.30 6.63
N PRO A 109 0.79 -33.48 6.21
CA PRO A 109 1.72 -32.37 6.00
C PRO A 109 1.21 -31.34 4.98
N ALA A 110 0.41 -31.77 4.00
CA ALA A 110 -0.23 -30.87 3.03
C ALA A 110 -1.32 -30.01 3.67
N GLY A 111 -2.12 -30.57 4.59
CA GLY A 111 -3.11 -29.84 5.38
C GLY A 111 -2.47 -28.82 6.31
N LEU A 112 -1.44 -29.23 7.07
CA LEU A 112 -0.64 -28.34 7.91
C LEU A 112 -0.06 -27.16 7.11
N CYS A 113 0.55 -27.43 5.95
CA CYS A 113 1.02 -26.37 5.06
C CYS A 113 -0.13 -25.44 4.62
N GLY A 114 -1.28 -25.99 4.21
CA GLY A 114 -2.45 -25.19 3.84
C GLY A 114 -2.93 -24.26 4.96
N VAL A 115 -3.00 -24.75 6.20
CA VAL A 115 -3.31 -23.95 7.39
C VAL A 115 -2.32 -22.82 7.57
N VAL A 116 -1.01 -23.12 7.57
CA VAL A 116 0.05 -22.11 7.79
C VAL A 116 -0.02 -21.01 6.73
N LEU A 117 -0.22 -21.35 5.45
CA LEU A 117 -0.32 -20.36 4.37
C LEU A 117 -1.59 -19.51 4.48
N GLY A 118 -2.75 -20.11 4.77
CA GLY A 118 -4.00 -19.38 4.99
C GLY A 118 -3.90 -18.39 6.16
N CYS A 119 -3.26 -18.80 7.26
CA CYS A 119 -2.98 -17.93 8.40
C CYS A 119 -2.03 -16.78 8.06
N GLN A 120 -1.05 -16.98 7.16
CA GLN A 120 -0.17 -15.91 6.67
C GLN A 120 -0.93 -14.89 5.83
N GLU A 121 -1.73 -15.34 4.85
CA GLU A 121 -2.56 -14.44 4.02
C GLU A 121 -3.53 -13.61 4.85
N ALA A 122 -4.23 -14.25 5.80
CA ALA A 122 -5.17 -13.58 6.69
C ALA A 122 -4.49 -12.56 7.62
N SER A 123 -3.27 -12.85 8.07
CA SER A 123 -2.50 -11.94 8.92
C SER A 123 -1.94 -10.75 8.15
N LEU A 124 -1.47 -10.95 6.91
CA LEU A 124 -1.08 -9.85 6.01
C LEU A 124 -2.28 -8.94 5.68
N ALA A 125 -3.46 -9.51 5.44
CA ALA A 125 -4.68 -8.73 5.20
C ALA A 125 -5.08 -7.87 6.40
N ARG A 126 -5.04 -8.42 7.63
CA ARG A 126 -5.29 -7.67 8.87
C ARG A 126 -4.27 -6.56 9.09
N LEU A 127 -2.98 -6.85 8.95
CA LEU A 127 -1.91 -5.87 9.08
C LEU A 127 -2.05 -4.75 8.05
N SER A 128 -2.34 -5.07 6.79
CA SER A 128 -2.47 -4.08 5.73
C SER A 128 -3.69 -3.16 5.92
N ALA A 129 -4.79 -3.67 6.49
CA ALA A 129 -5.97 -2.87 6.81
C ALA A 129 -5.69 -1.89 7.96
N HIS A 130 -5.06 -2.36 9.04
CA HIS A 130 -4.67 -1.50 10.17
C HIS A 130 -3.63 -0.44 9.77
N MET A 131 -2.64 -0.81 8.94
CA MET A 131 -1.70 0.15 8.34
C MET A 131 -2.40 1.20 7.46
N GLN A 132 -3.44 0.81 6.72
CA GLN A 132 -4.23 1.74 5.91
C GLN A 132 -4.99 2.74 6.78
N GLU A 133 -5.58 2.29 7.89
CA GLU A 133 -6.27 3.14 8.87
C GLU A 133 -5.32 4.17 9.50
N GLU A 134 -4.14 3.75 9.95
CA GLU A 134 -3.10 4.66 10.47
C GLU A 134 -2.65 5.71 9.42
N LEU A 135 -2.43 5.30 8.17
CA LEU A 135 -1.98 6.18 7.08
C LEU A 135 -3.08 7.11 6.53
N ALA A 136 -4.35 6.73 6.67
CA ALA A 136 -5.51 7.48 6.21
C ALA A 136 -6.17 8.34 7.31
N GLY A 137 -5.91 8.01 8.58
CA GLY A 137 -6.66 8.42 9.77
C GLY A 137 -7.96 7.61 9.95
N PRO A 138 -8.45 7.37 11.18
CA PRO A 138 -9.71 6.65 11.42
C PRO A 138 -10.91 7.40 10.82
N GLU A 139 -11.83 6.66 10.18
CA GLU A 139 -12.89 7.27 9.36
C GLU A 139 -13.90 8.07 10.18
N GLU A 140 -14.23 7.65 11.40
CA GLU A 140 -15.12 8.37 12.32
C GLU A 140 -14.63 9.81 12.57
N ARG A 141 -13.31 9.98 12.76
CA ARG A 141 -12.67 11.29 12.96
C ARG A 141 -12.74 12.16 11.70
N GLN A 142 -12.66 11.55 10.51
CA GLN A 142 -12.82 12.27 9.24
C GLN A 142 -14.27 12.75 9.06
N GLN A 143 -15.25 11.89 9.35
CA GLN A 143 -16.68 12.21 9.27
C GLN A 143 -17.06 13.31 10.26
N LEU A 144 -16.56 13.24 11.50
CA LEU A 144 -16.72 14.31 12.50
C LEU A 144 -16.12 15.64 12.00
N LEU A 145 -14.93 15.63 11.41
CA LEU A 145 -14.31 16.84 10.86
C LEU A 145 -15.10 17.43 9.70
N GLN A 146 -15.59 16.60 8.78
CA GLN A 146 -16.47 17.02 7.69
C GLN A 146 -17.77 17.65 8.21
N ALA A 147 -18.39 17.07 9.24
CA ALA A 147 -19.58 17.63 9.88
C ALA A 147 -19.30 18.97 10.59
N GLN A 148 -18.17 19.08 11.30
CA GLN A 148 -17.79 20.31 12.02
C GLN A 148 -17.33 21.45 11.10
N LEU A 149 -16.80 21.13 9.91
CA LEU A 149 -16.43 22.10 8.88
C LEU A 149 -17.59 22.47 7.93
N ALA A 150 -18.73 21.77 8.00
CA ALA A 150 -19.90 22.08 7.20
C ALA A 150 -20.41 23.51 7.46
N GLY A 151 -20.60 24.28 6.39
CA GLY A 151 -21.06 25.69 6.46
C GLY A 151 -20.06 26.69 7.05
N LYS A 152 -18.86 26.25 7.48
CA LYS A 152 -17.79 27.15 7.92
C LYS A 152 -17.18 27.89 6.72
N ARG A 153 -16.53 29.03 7.01
CA ARG A 153 -15.83 29.89 6.05
C ARG A 153 -14.52 30.40 6.67
N TRP A 154 -13.79 31.28 5.97
CA TRP A 154 -12.53 31.87 6.46
C TRP A 154 -12.59 32.42 7.89
N ALA A 155 -13.69 33.07 8.29
CA ALA A 155 -13.85 33.61 9.65
C ALA A 155 -13.87 32.55 10.78
N ALA A 156 -13.93 31.25 10.45
CA ALA A 156 -13.82 30.14 11.40
C ALA A 156 -12.47 29.38 11.27
N LEU A 157 -11.52 29.88 10.48
CA LEU A 157 -10.24 29.24 10.18
C LEU A 157 -9.09 30.18 10.57
N ALA A 158 -8.11 29.66 11.30
CA ALA A 158 -6.86 30.40 11.51
C ALA A 158 -5.96 30.23 10.27
N VAL A 159 -5.55 31.32 9.63
CA VAL A 159 -4.44 31.28 8.65
C VAL A 159 -3.14 31.01 9.41
N LEU A 160 -2.40 29.98 9.03
CA LEU A 160 -1.14 29.60 9.71
C LEU A 160 0.11 30.04 8.93
N ASP A 161 -0.03 30.28 7.63
CA ASP A 161 0.97 30.94 6.78
C ASP A 161 0.24 31.83 5.76
N PRO A 162 0.53 33.14 5.65
CA PRO A 162 -0.03 34.02 4.62
C PRO A 162 0.45 33.66 3.19
N ARG A 163 1.50 32.86 3.05
CA ARG A 163 2.01 32.37 1.75
C ARG A 163 1.49 30.96 1.47
N PRO A 164 1.33 30.57 0.19
CA PRO A 164 0.95 29.21 -0.15
C PRO A 164 2.10 28.25 0.18
N CYS A 165 1.80 27.17 0.90
CA CYS A 165 2.77 26.11 1.21
C CYS A 165 3.04 25.18 0.02
N CYS A 166 2.17 25.17 -1.00
CA CYS A 166 2.37 24.50 -2.27
C CYS A 166 1.58 25.22 -3.37
N GLN A 167 2.08 25.18 -4.61
CA GLN A 167 1.41 25.72 -5.80
C GLN A 167 1.37 24.63 -6.87
N SER A 168 0.19 24.04 -7.11
CA SER A 168 0.00 23.04 -8.17
C SER A 168 -0.18 23.71 -9.53
N GLY A 169 -0.41 22.93 -10.59
CA GLY A 169 -0.90 23.43 -11.87
C GLY A 169 -2.24 24.16 -11.71
N ASP A 170 -3.19 23.57 -10.98
CA ASP A 170 -4.59 24.03 -10.87
C ASP A 170 -4.92 25.00 -9.73
N ALA A 171 -4.06 25.12 -8.69
CA ALA A 171 -4.41 25.81 -7.44
C ALA A 171 -3.20 26.36 -6.66
N TRP A 172 -3.52 27.15 -5.63
CA TRP A 172 -2.62 27.48 -4.52
C TRP A 172 -3.13 26.79 -3.24
N TYR A 173 -2.22 26.25 -2.42
CA TYR A 173 -2.57 25.59 -1.15
C TYR A 173 -2.03 26.41 0.02
N PHE A 174 -2.92 26.84 0.92
CA PHE A 174 -2.57 27.55 2.15
C PHE A 174 -2.73 26.64 3.37
N ARG A 175 -1.81 26.76 4.35
CA ARG A 175 -1.93 26.04 5.62
C ARG A 175 -2.89 26.78 6.54
N VAL A 176 -3.94 26.09 6.98
CA VAL A 176 -4.97 26.64 7.87
C VAL A 176 -5.17 25.74 9.08
N GLY A 177 -5.66 26.33 10.16
CA GLY A 177 -5.93 25.68 11.43
C GLY A 177 -7.39 25.80 11.86
N PHE A 178 -7.88 24.79 12.58
CA PHE A 178 -9.21 24.76 13.19
C PHE A 178 -9.11 24.14 14.59
N THR A 179 -9.78 24.74 15.57
CA THR A 179 -9.79 24.24 16.94
C THR A 179 -11.02 23.36 17.14
N LEU A 180 -10.81 22.06 17.34
CA LEU A 180 -11.84 21.09 17.68
C LEU A 180 -11.51 20.47 19.05
N GLU A 181 -12.42 20.59 20.02
CA GLU A 181 -12.31 19.90 21.33
C GLU A 181 -10.94 20.12 22.02
N HIS A 182 -10.46 21.38 22.00
CA HIS A 182 -9.15 21.83 22.52
C HIS A 182 -7.90 21.36 21.72
N SER A 183 -8.07 20.57 20.66
CA SER A 183 -6.99 20.25 19.71
C SER A 183 -6.97 21.24 18.54
N GLN A 184 -5.82 21.87 18.29
CA GLN A 184 -5.60 22.65 17.06
C GLN A 184 -5.21 21.71 15.93
N LEU A 185 -6.11 21.51 14.98
CA LEU A 185 -5.91 20.66 13.81
C LEU A 185 -5.45 21.50 12.62
N GLN A 186 -4.56 20.95 11.79
CA GLN A 186 -4.04 21.61 10.59
C GLN A 186 -4.54 20.89 9.33
N PHE A 187 -4.96 21.65 8.32
CA PHE A 187 -5.33 21.15 7.00
C PHE A 187 -5.03 22.20 5.93
N ALA A 188 -5.30 21.88 4.66
CA ALA A 188 -5.01 22.78 3.54
C ALA A 188 -6.29 23.44 2.99
N ALA A 189 -6.24 24.74 2.76
CA ALA A 189 -7.20 25.45 1.92
C ALA A 189 -6.65 25.50 0.48
N LYS A 190 -7.23 24.68 -0.40
CA LYS A 190 -6.97 24.70 -1.85
C LYS A 190 -7.82 25.80 -2.47
N VAL A 191 -7.16 26.83 -3.00
CA VAL A 191 -7.76 27.95 -3.74
C VAL A 191 -7.47 27.72 -5.22
N PRO A 192 -8.47 27.37 -6.06
CA PRO A 192 -8.26 27.15 -7.50
C PRO A 192 -7.83 28.44 -8.19
N LYS A 193 -7.01 28.31 -9.23
CA LYS A 193 -6.62 29.43 -10.09
C LYS A 193 -7.78 29.87 -10.98
N PRO A 194 -7.80 31.13 -11.47
CA PRO A 194 -8.68 31.53 -12.56
C PRO A 194 -8.63 30.55 -13.73
N CYS A 195 -9.77 30.30 -14.38
CA CYS A 195 -9.97 29.28 -15.42
C CYS A 195 -9.86 27.81 -14.99
N CYS A 196 -9.41 27.47 -13.77
CA CYS A 196 -9.30 26.09 -13.28
C CYS A 196 -10.56 25.66 -12.49
N SER A 197 -11.64 25.32 -13.20
CA SER A 197 -12.90 24.86 -12.59
C SER A 197 -12.81 23.39 -12.10
N SER A 198 -12.23 23.19 -10.91
CA SER A 198 -12.26 21.92 -10.17
C SER A 198 -13.67 21.65 -9.63
N LEU A 199 -14.57 21.18 -10.51
CA LEU A 199 -15.97 20.88 -10.16
C LEU A 199 -16.07 19.98 -8.93
N ALA A 200 -17.07 20.21 -8.07
CA ALA A 200 -17.25 19.54 -6.78
C ALA A 200 -17.64 18.05 -6.94
N VAL A 201 -16.65 17.22 -7.26
CA VAL A 201 -16.76 15.79 -7.62
C VAL A 201 -16.12 14.89 -6.56
N GLN A 202 -15.15 15.41 -5.79
CA GLN A 202 -14.33 14.63 -4.86
C GLN A 202 -15.10 13.95 -3.72
N SER A 203 -16.33 14.38 -3.41
CA SER A 203 -17.15 13.83 -2.32
C SER A 203 -17.77 12.45 -2.60
N SER A 204 -17.66 11.92 -3.83
CA SER A 204 -18.14 10.57 -4.18
C SER A 204 -17.04 9.59 -4.56
N LEU A 205 -15.78 9.89 -4.24
CA LEU A 205 -14.67 8.93 -4.34
C LEU A 205 -14.42 8.29 -2.98
N GLY A 206 -14.19 6.98 -2.96
CA GLY A 206 -13.87 6.24 -1.74
C GLY A 206 -12.53 6.68 -1.14
N THR A 207 -12.35 6.42 0.15
CA THR A 207 -11.11 6.71 0.87
C THR A 207 -9.95 5.90 0.28
N HIS A 208 -8.95 6.60 -0.29
CA HIS A 208 -7.78 5.95 -0.91
C HIS A 208 -6.49 6.74 -0.66
N CYS A 209 -5.41 6.02 -0.36
CA CYS A 209 -4.14 6.63 0.07
C CYS A 209 -3.47 7.52 -0.98
N SER A 210 -3.82 7.42 -2.27
CA SER A 210 -3.21 8.23 -3.35
C SER A 210 -4.16 9.23 -4.02
N ILE A 211 -5.30 9.53 -3.39
CA ILE A 211 -6.30 10.52 -3.84
C ILE A 211 -6.42 11.62 -2.79
N GLN A 212 -6.43 12.89 -3.19
CA GLN A 212 -6.62 14.02 -2.26
C GLN A 212 -8.04 14.00 -1.67
N ARG A 213 -8.14 14.01 -0.33
CA ARG A 213 -9.42 13.96 0.38
C ARG A 213 -9.99 15.36 0.61
N LEU A 214 -11.24 15.57 0.21
CA LEU A 214 -12.00 16.79 0.47
C LEU A 214 -12.79 16.68 1.78
N LEU A 215 -12.54 17.59 2.73
CA LEU A 215 -13.32 17.74 3.97
C LEU A 215 -14.55 18.63 3.78
N GLY A 216 -14.54 19.54 2.82
CA GLY A 216 -15.64 20.46 2.55
C GLY A 216 -15.28 21.52 1.52
N HIS A 217 -16.25 22.38 1.18
CA HIS A 217 -16.02 23.53 0.32
C HIS A 217 -16.91 24.70 0.71
N PHE A 218 -16.47 25.91 0.39
CA PHE A 218 -17.26 27.14 0.51
C PHE A 218 -16.85 28.14 -0.59
N THR A 219 -17.58 29.23 -0.73
CA THR A 219 -17.26 30.34 -1.63
C THR A 219 -17.32 31.63 -0.82
N ASP A 220 -16.23 32.37 -0.76
CA ASP A 220 -16.09 33.55 0.10
C ASP A 220 -14.99 34.51 -0.39
N ARG A 221 -14.91 35.70 0.19
CA ARG A 221 -13.79 36.63 -0.04
C ARG A 221 -12.53 36.10 0.62
N LEU A 222 -11.41 36.13 -0.09
CA LEU A 222 -10.10 35.77 0.47
C LEU A 222 -9.66 36.77 1.56
N PRO A 223 -9.09 36.32 2.70
CA PRO A 223 -8.50 37.22 3.70
C PRO A 223 -7.39 38.09 3.10
N PRO A 224 -7.27 39.37 3.50
CA PRO A 224 -6.24 40.29 2.98
C PRO A 224 -4.81 39.90 3.33
N GLU A 225 -4.63 39.00 4.30
CA GLU A 225 -3.35 38.42 4.68
C GLU A 225 -2.82 37.41 3.64
N LEU A 226 -3.68 36.80 2.81
CA LEU A 226 -3.25 35.75 1.87
C LEU A 226 -2.60 36.35 0.61
N VAL A 227 -1.36 35.96 0.36
CA VAL A 227 -0.60 36.33 -0.84
C VAL A 227 -0.85 35.30 -1.94
N LEU A 228 -1.31 35.74 -3.11
CA LEU A 228 -1.52 34.89 -4.29
C LEU A 228 -0.44 35.15 -5.36
N PRO A 229 0.57 34.27 -5.52
CA PRO A 229 1.62 34.43 -6.52
C PRO A 229 1.07 34.37 -7.95
N GLY A 230 1.40 35.38 -8.76
CA GLY A 230 1.14 35.39 -10.20
C GLY A 230 -0.16 36.04 -10.66
N ILE A 231 -0.95 36.66 -9.77
CA ILE A 231 -2.05 37.54 -10.19
C ILE A 231 -1.47 38.92 -10.59
N PRO A 232 -1.65 39.40 -11.83
CA PRO A 232 -1.12 40.70 -12.27
C PRO A 232 -1.92 41.86 -11.66
N GLY A 233 -1.54 42.28 -10.45
CA GLY A 233 -2.13 43.43 -9.76
C GLY A 233 -1.40 43.78 -8.46
N LYS A 234 -0.73 44.94 -8.44
CA LYS A 234 -0.04 45.54 -7.28
C LYS A 234 1.08 44.70 -6.63
N GLN A 235 2.15 44.37 -7.37
CA GLN A 235 3.48 44.06 -6.80
C GLN A 235 4.61 44.88 -7.46
N SER A 236 4.45 46.20 -7.49
CA SER A 236 5.50 47.16 -7.86
C SER A 236 5.39 48.45 -7.03
N GLN A 237 5.37 48.35 -5.69
CA GLN A 237 5.56 49.54 -4.82
C GLN A 237 7.05 49.91 -4.78
N GLY A 238 7.52 50.54 -5.87
CA GLY A 238 8.74 51.33 -5.85
C GLY A 238 8.50 52.65 -5.13
N LEU A 239 9.37 52.96 -4.17
CA LEU A 239 9.56 54.21 -3.43
C LEU A 239 8.87 55.49 -3.99
N SER A 240 7.59 55.71 -3.65
CA SER A 240 6.93 57.01 -3.70
C SER A 240 5.86 57.08 -2.61
N GLY A 241 5.93 58.09 -1.73
CA GLY A 241 5.05 58.20 -0.57
C GLY A 241 3.77 59.00 -0.86
N GLU A 242 2.66 58.29 -1.08
CA GLU A 242 1.28 58.79 -0.96
C GLU A 242 0.42 57.69 -0.29
N GLU A 243 -0.68 58.09 0.36
CA GLU A 243 -1.47 57.16 1.18
C GLU A 243 -2.18 56.06 0.37
N PRO A 244 -2.35 54.84 0.94
CA PRO A 244 -2.97 53.73 0.24
C PRO A 244 -4.49 53.91 0.11
N ALA A 245 -4.92 54.61 -0.95
CA ALA A 245 -6.30 54.59 -1.42
C ALA A 245 -6.82 53.14 -1.55
N CYS A 246 -8.11 52.94 -1.23
CA CYS A 246 -8.70 51.68 -0.80
C CYS A 246 -8.21 50.41 -1.52
N PRO A 247 -7.96 49.29 -0.78
CA PRO A 247 -7.74 48.00 -1.42
C PRO A 247 -8.96 47.65 -2.29
N GLY A 248 -8.70 47.27 -3.54
CA GLY A 248 -9.76 46.92 -4.49
C GLY A 248 -10.57 45.71 -4.02
N PRO A 249 -11.82 45.53 -4.50
CA PRO A 249 -12.68 44.45 -4.05
C PRO A 249 -12.00 43.09 -4.28
N GLN A 250 -11.71 42.40 -3.18
CA GLN A 250 -11.00 41.12 -3.21
C GLN A 250 -11.84 40.07 -3.94
N PRO A 251 -11.21 39.18 -4.74
CA PRO A 251 -11.95 38.17 -5.49
C PRO A 251 -12.66 37.21 -4.53
N ILE A 252 -13.94 36.99 -4.80
CA ILE A 252 -14.74 35.91 -4.21
C ILE A 252 -14.37 34.64 -4.97
N LEU A 253 -13.68 33.71 -4.31
CA LEU A 253 -13.27 32.44 -4.92
C LEU A 253 -13.92 31.26 -4.18
N GLN A 254 -14.07 30.15 -4.90
CA GLN A 254 -14.33 28.86 -4.28
C GLN A 254 -13.08 28.40 -3.52
N VAL A 255 -13.27 27.82 -2.35
CA VAL A 255 -12.21 27.25 -1.51
C VAL A 255 -12.58 25.82 -1.19
N LEU A 256 -11.63 24.92 -1.41
CA LEU A 256 -11.75 23.49 -1.14
C LEU A 256 -10.88 23.16 0.09
N LEU A 257 -11.47 22.60 1.15
CA LEU A 257 -10.73 22.20 2.34
C LEU A 257 -10.26 20.75 2.18
N CYS A 258 -8.95 20.53 2.15
CA CYS A 258 -8.34 19.22 1.94
C CYS A 258 -7.66 18.74 3.23
N ALA A 259 -7.87 17.48 3.61
CA ALA A 259 -7.35 16.93 4.86
C ALA A 259 -5.82 16.92 4.91
N GLU A 260 -5.18 16.58 3.79
CA GLU A 260 -3.73 16.51 3.68
C GLU A 260 -3.09 17.87 3.30
N VAL A 261 -2.05 18.27 4.04
CA VAL A 261 -1.25 19.47 3.72
C VAL A 261 -0.07 19.10 2.81
N PRO A 262 -0.05 19.56 1.54
CA PRO A 262 1.08 19.33 0.64
C PRO A 262 2.32 20.12 1.07
N GLN A 263 3.50 19.53 0.87
CA GLN A 263 4.80 20.19 1.04
C GLN A 263 5.33 20.79 -0.26
N GLN A 264 5.08 20.11 -1.38
CA GLN A 264 5.57 20.45 -2.73
C GLN A 264 4.80 19.65 -3.79
N THR A 265 4.96 20.00 -5.07
CA THR A 265 4.54 19.15 -6.19
C THR A 265 5.61 18.10 -6.52
N LEU A 266 5.25 17.07 -7.30
CA LEU A 266 6.23 16.16 -7.88
C LEU A 266 7.17 16.90 -8.84
N ALA A 267 6.70 17.93 -9.55
CA ALA A 267 7.55 18.73 -10.43
C ALA A 267 8.66 19.45 -9.66
N ASP A 268 8.35 19.99 -8.47
CA ASP A 268 9.33 20.73 -7.66
C ASP A 268 10.30 19.79 -6.94
N PHE A 269 9.82 18.59 -6.53
CA PHE A 269 10.69 17.50 -6.09
C PHE A 269 11.66 17.06 -7.19
N VAL A 270 11.19 16.87 -8.43
CA VAL A 270 12.05 16.49 -9.56
C VAL A 270 13.10 17.58 -9.84
N LYS A 271 12.70 18.86 -9.93
CA LYS A 271 13.61 20.00 -10.13
C LYS A 271 14.68 20.11 -9.03
N SER A 272 14.35 19.83 -7.78
CA SER A 272 15.29 19.93 -6.64
C SER A 272 16.17 18.68 -6.46
N SER A 273 15.75 17.52 -6.95
CA SER A 273 16.40 16.23 -6.68
C SER A 273 17.49 15.79 -7.67
N HIS A 274 17.81 16.59 -8.70
CA HIS A 274 18.93 16.32 -9.63
C HIS A 274 20.25 15.98 -8.91
N ALA A 275 20.56 16.65 -7.80
CA ALA A 275 21.76 16.38 -7.01
C ALA A 275 21.69 15.02 -6.27
N LEU A 276 20.51 14.65 -5.74
CA LEU A 276 20.27 13.37 -5.08
C LEU A 276 20.39 12.20 -6.07
N HIS A 277 19.82 12.35 -7.28
CA HIS A 277 19.92 11.34 -8.33
C HIS A 277 21.38 11.10 -8.75
N ARG A 278 22.19 12.17 -8.89
CA ARG A 278 23.63 12.05 -9.20
C ARG A 278 24.45 11.42 -8.06
N THR A 279 24.10 11.67 -6.80
CA THR A 279 24.88 11.18 -5.64
C THR A 279 24.47 9.78 -5.18
N SER A 280 23.22 9.37 -5.40
CA SER A 280 22.65 8.15 -4.82
C SER A 280 21.59 7.49 -5.73
N PRO A 281 21.90 7.21 -7.01
CA PRO A 281 20.90 6.84 -8.01
C PRO A 281 20.04 5.63 -7.63
N GLY A 282 20.62 4.58 -7.04
CA GLY A 282 19.85 3.42 -6.58
C GLY A 282 18.84 3.71 -5.45
N HIS A 283 19.03 4.76 -4.66
CA HIS A 283 18.03 5.19 -3.68
C HIS A 283 16.98 6.10 -4.32
N TYR A 284 17.41 7.02 -5.17
CA TYR A 284 16.52 7.93 -5.89
C TYR A 284 15.57 7.20 -6.85
N GLU A 285 16.07 6.26 -7.65
CA GLU A 285 15.23 5.45 -8.54
C GLU A 285 14.31 4.49 -7.77
N ARG A 286 14.68 4.03 -6.57
CA ARG A 286 13.76 3.29 -5.68
C ARG A 286 12.61 4.19 -5.24
N LEU A 287 12.90 5.41 -4.80
CA LEU A 287 11.89 6.40 -4.44
C LEU A 287 11.00 6.75 -5.65
N GLY A 288 11.57 6.90 -6.83
CA GLY A 288 10.82 7.01 -8.10
C GLY A 288 9.86 5.84 -8.34
N CYS A 289 10.32 4.60 -8.18
CA CYS A 289 9.47 3.41 -8.27
C CYS A 289 8.31 3.43 -7.25
N LEU A 290 8.56 3.89 -6.02
CA LEU A 290 7.53 3.97 -4.96
C LEU A 290 6.50 5.09 -5.19
N LEU A 291 6.92 6.22 -5.78
CA LEU A 291 6.01 7.30 -6.19
C LEU A 291 5.14 6.87 -7.38
N LEU A 292 5.74 6.22 -8.39
CA LEU A 292 5.02 5.65 -9.54
C LEU A 292 4.06 4.54 -9.11
N LEU A 293 4.41 3.72 -8.11
CA LEU A 293 3.53 2.68 -7.58
C LEU A 293 2.25 3.28 -6.94
N GLN A 294 2.41 4.31 -6.09
CA GLN A 294 1.28 5.05 -5.52
C GLN A 294 0.40 5.67 -6.62
N LEU A 295 1.01 6.25 -7.65
CA LEU A 295 0.28 6.80 -8.79
C LEU A 295 -0.55 5.72 -9.51
N CYS A 296 0.04 4.56 -9.84
CA CYS A 296 -0.70 3.46 -10.48
C CYS A 296 -1.87 2.97 -9.63
N MET A 297 -1.68 2.78 -8.31
CA MET A 297 -2.76 2.41 -7.39
C MET A 297 -3.88 3.47 -7.35
N GLY A 298 -3.52 4.76 -7.35
CA GLY A 298 -4.49 5.86 -7.45
C GLY A 298 -5.29 5.82 -8.76
N LEU A 299 -4.63 5.56 -9.88
CA LEU A 299 -5.26 5.50 -11.21
C LEU A 299 -6.15 4.28 -11.40
N GLU A 300 -5.78 3.13 -10.83
CA GLU A 300 -6.66 1.95 -10.77
C GLU A 300 -7.94 2.25 -9.98
N HIS A 301 -7.83 2.93 -8.83
CA HIS A 301 -9.02 3.36 -8.07
C HIS A 301 -9.91 4.32 -8.88
N LEU A 302 -9.34 5.35 -9.52
CA LEU A 302 -10.11 6.30 -10.34
C LEU A 302 -10.83 5.62 -11.51
N ARG A 303 -10.17 4.65 -12.16
CA ARG A 303 -10.72 3.83 -13.24
C ARG A 303 -11.90 2.99 -12.74
N GLY A 304 -11.82 2.40 -11.56
CA GLY A 304 -12.92 1.68 -10.91
C GLY A 304 -14.15 2.55 -10.59
N GLN A 305 -13.96 3.86 -10.40
CA GLN A 305 -15.04 4.83 -10.12
C GLN A 305 -15.59 5.53 -11.38
N ASN A 306 -15.19 5.10 -12.59
CA ASN A 306 -15.55 5.74 -13.87
C ASN A 306 -15.22 7.25 -13.96
N MET A 307 -14.24 7.73 -13.19
CA MET A 307 -13.82 9.13 -13.23
C MET A 307 -12.93 9.39 -14.45
N ALA A 308 -13.02 10.59 -15.04
CA ALA A 308 -12.03 11.01 -16.00
C ALA A 308 -10.76 11.37 -15.23
N GLN A 309 -9.63 10.85 -15.71
CA GLN A 309 -8.34 11.32 -15.26
C GLN A 309 -8.23 12.83 -15.51
N GLY A 310 -7.69 13.58 -14.55
CA GLY A 310 -7.25 14.94 -14.79
C GLY A 310 -6.01 15.00 -15.71
N ASP A 311 -5.48 16.20 -15.89
CA ASP A 311 -4.16 16.36 -16.47
C ASP A 311 -3.09 15.82 -15.51
N LEU A 312 -2.55 14.64 -15.82
CA LEU A 312 -1.41 14.04 -15.12
C LEU A 312 -0.10 14.68 -15.59
N CYS A 313 0.07 15.95 -15.24
CA CYS A 313 1.36 16.61 -15.19
C CYS A 313 1.93 16.51 -13.76
N PRO A 314 3.26 16.49 -13.58
CA PRO A 314 3.88 16.42 -12.26
C PRO A 314 3.56 17.64 -11.37
N GLU A 315 3.08 18.74 -11.96
CA GLU A 315 2.55 19.92 -11.27
C GLU A 315 1.18 19.67 -10.58
N ASN A 316 0.42 18.65 -10.99
CA ASN A 316 -0.87 18.25 -10.39
C ASN A 316 -0.75 17.00 -9.49
N LEU A 317 0.48 16.55 -9.20
CA LEU A 317 0.77 15.47 -8.27
C LEU A 317 1.41 16.07 -7.02
N LEU A 318 0.74 15.94 -5.87
CA LEU A 318 1.16 16.52 -4.60
C LEU A 318 1.95 15.52 -3.77
N LEU A 319 2.98 16.01 -3.08
CA LEU A 319 3.73 15.22 -2.10
C LEU A 319 3.42 15.71 -0.68
N VAL A 320 3.02 14.77 0.18
CA VAL A 320 2.58 14.99 1.56
C VAL A 320 3.48 14.18 2.50
N GLN A 321 3.86 14.77 3.63
CA GLN A 321 4.59 14.05 4.68
C GLN A 321 3.66 13.01 5.34
N CYS A 322 4.05 11.73 5.32
CA CYS A 322 3.42 10.75 6.20
C CYS A 322 3.64 11.15 7.67
N PRO A 323 2.64 11.00 8.56
CA PRO A 323 2.81 11.18 9.99
C PRO A 323 3.58 9.98 10.58
N CYS A 324 4.88 9.88 10.26
CA CYS A 324 5.78 8.94 10.92
C CYS A 324 5.83 9.27 12.41
N ALA A 325 5.62 8.28 13.28
CA ALA A 325 5.83 8.45 14.72
C ALA A 325 7.26 8.95 14.98
N THR A 326 7.40 9.80 16.00
CA THR A 326 8.59 10.62 16.24
C THR A 326 9.88 9.81 16.21
N ARG A 327 10.74 10.09 15.22
CA ARG A 327 12.08 9.48 15.06
C ARG A 327 12.94 9.83 16.28
N SER A 328 12.92 8.97 17.29
CA SER A 328 13.79 9.05 18.46
C SER A 328 15.25 9.14 17.98
N GLN A 329 16.04 10.04 18.58
CA GLN A 329 17.28 10.56 17.95
C GLN A 329 18.49 9.61 18.04
N GLN A 330 18.28 8.29 17.88
CA GLN A 330 19.32 7.28 17.96
C GLN A 330 19.38 6.42 16.68
N GLY A 331 20.51 6.48 15.97
CA GLY A 331 20.99 5.29 15.25
C GLY A 331 20.49 4.99 13.83
N GLN A 332 20.21 5.99 12.98
CA GLN A 332 20.57 6.03 11.54
C GLN A 332 19.97 7.27 10.86
N LYS A 333 20.83 8.13 10.30
CA LYS A 333 20.43 9.22 9.38
C LYS A 333 20.38 8.66 7.96
N GLU A 334 19.18 8.53 7.41
CA GLU A 334 19.03 8.66 5.96
C GLU A 334 19.36 10.11 5.58
N PRO A 335 19.98 10.37 4.41
CA PRO A 335 20.24 11.73 3.98
C PRO A 335 18.92 12.47 3.71
N PRO A 336 18.86 13.79 4.00
CA PRO A 336 17.66 14.58 3.80
C PRO A 336 17.24 14.55 2.31
N GLY A 337 15.99 14.17 2.06
CA GLY A 337 15.41 14.05 0.71
C GLY A 337 15.11 12.62 0.24
N LEU A 338 15.47 11.57 0.99
CA LEU A 338 15.13 10.17 0.63
C LEU A 338 13.89 9.59 1.34
N SER A 339 13.32 10.27 2.33
CA SER A 339 12.12 9.80 3.04
C SER A 339 10.90 9.77 2.12
N LEU A 340 10.28 8.60 1.94
CA LEU A 340 9.11 8.41 1.08
C LEU A 340 7.92 9.30 1.50
N PRO A 341 7.44 10.23 0.65
CA PRO A 341 6.20 10.95 0.89
C PRO A 341 4.99 10.19 0.32
N ARG A 342 3.80 10.53 0.84
CA ARG A 342 2.50 10.12 0.31
C ARG A 342 2.20 10.98 -0.93
N LEU A 343 2.07 10.36 -2.09
CA LEU A 343 1.72 10.99 -3.36
C LEU A 343 0.20 11.03 -3.51
N LEU A 344 -0.35 12.22 -3.77
CA LEU A 344 -1.78 12.43 -4.00
C LEU A 344 -2.04 13.00 -5.39
N ILE A 345 -2.99 12.40 -6.11
CA ILE A 345 -3.62 13.03 -7.27
C ILE A 345 -4.61 14.09 -6.76
N SER A 346 -4.55 15.33 -7.27
CA SER A 346 -5.38 16.45 -6.78
C SER A 346 -6.42 16.99 -7.79
N SER A 347 -6.25 16.69 -9.08
CA SER A 347 -7.06 17.21 -10.18
C SER A 347 -7.84 16.07 -10.86
N PHE A 348 -9.16 16.20 -10.92
CA PHE A 348 -10.08 15.19 -11.47
C PHE A 348 -11.19 15.85 -12.27
N PHE A 349 -11.73 15.14 -13.26
CA PHE A 349 -12.94 15.54 -13.98
C PHE A 349 -13.92 14.36 -14.03
N LYS A 350 -15.22 14.60 -14.24
CA LYS A 350 -16.16 13.51 -14.59
C LYS A 350 -16.11 13.27 -16.10
N VAL A 351 -16.13 12.00 -16.52
CA VAL A 351 -16.57 11.69 -17.89
C VAL A 351 -18.07 11.99 -17.93
N GLN A 352 -18.44 13.14 -18.47
CA GLN A 352 -19.84 13.37 -18.81
C GLN A 352 -20.12 12.67 -20.13
N GLU A 353 -20.87 11.57 -20.06
CA GLU A 353 -21.31 10.80 -21.23
C GLU A 353 -22.06 11.72 -22.20
N GLN A 354 -21.62 11.79 -23.46
CA GLN A 354 -22.09 12.79 -24.42
C GLN A 354 -23.48 12.49 -24.99
N GLN A 355 -24.53 12.67 -24.19
CA GLN A 355 -25.84 13.02 -24.73
C GLN A 355 -25.79 14.48 -25.23
N ARG A 356 -25.49 14.64 -26.52
CA ARG A 356 -25.40 15.94 -27.21
C ARG A 356 -26.78 16.59 -27.38
N PRO A 357 -26.99 17.83 -26.93
CA PRO A 357 -27.76 18.80 -27.69
C PRO A 357 -26.86 19.30 -28.84
N ARG A 358 -27.31 19.17 -30.09
CA ARG A 358 -26.63 19.83 -31.23
C ARG A 358 -27.00 21.30 -31.24
N SER A 359 -26.05 22.19 -31.01
CA SER A 359 -26.12 23.59 -31.44
C SER A 359 -25.06 23.85 -32.51
N SER A 360 -25.40 24.67 -33.50
CA SER A 360 -24.59 24.90 -34.69
C SER A 360 -23.91 26.28 -34.66
N CYS A 361 -22.59 26.31 -34.67
CA CYS A 361 -21.79 27.42 -35.16
C CYS A 361 -20.54 26.88 -35.90
N GLN A 362 -20.06 27.63 -36.89
CA GLN A 362 -18.96 27.21 -37.76
C GLN A 362 -17.62 27.62 -37.13
N GLU A 363 -16.90 26.63 -36.59
CA GLU A 363 -15.44 26.69 -36.43
C GLU A 363 -14.90 25.25 -36.41
N GLN A 364 -15.00 24.59 -37.56
CA GLN A 364 -14.49 23.24 -37.78
C GLN A 364 -13.26 23.33 -38.68
N ASP A 365 -12.10 22.87 -38.19
CA ASP A 365 -11.05 22.21 -39.01
C ASP A 365 -9.93 21.60 -38.15
N TRP A 366 -9.55 22.23 -37.01
CA TRP A 366 -8.40 21.75 -36.21
C TRP A 366 -8.71 20.61 -35.20
N ARG A 367 -9.94 20.08 -35.15
CA ARG A 367 -10.37 19.08 -34.15
C ARG A 367 -10.85 17.72 -34.71
N GLN A 368 -10.70 17.48 -36.02
CA GLN A 368 -11.23 16.26 -36.66
C GLN A 368 -10.14 15.30 -37.19
N ALA A 369 -8.87 15.72 -37.23
CA ALA A 369 -7.75 14.88 -37.67
C ALA A 369 -7.17 13.95 -36.58
N LEU A 370 -7.24 14.36 -35.30
CA LEU A 370 -6.99 13.45 -34.17
C LEU A 370 -8.30 12.95 -33.60
N ALA A 371 -8.72 11.76 -34.04
CA ALA A 371 -9.67 10.96 -33.29
C ALA A 371 -9.05 10.66 -31.91
N ALA A 372 -9.58 11.28 -30.86
CA ALA A 372 -8.98 11.22 -29.53
C ALA A 372 -8.86 9.76 -29.07
N PRO A 373 -7.68 9.30 -28.63
CA PRO A 373 -7.55 7.97 -28.06
C PRO A 373 -8.44 7.85 -26.82
N SER A 374 -9.05 6.68 -26.64
CA SER A 374 -10.02 6.43 -25.57
C SER A 374 -9.39 6.69 -24.18
N PRO A 375 -10.19 7.12 -23.18
CA PRO A 375 -9.69 7.57 -21.88
C PRO A 375 -8.67 6.67 -21.14
N PRO A 376 -8.68 5.31 -21.20
CA PRO A 376 -7.60 4.54 -20.59
C PRO A 376 -6.23 4.93 -21.15
N ALA A 377 -6.09 4.97 -22.48
CA ALA A 377 -4.81 5.07 -23.19
C ALA A 377 -4.00 6.35 -22.89
N ALA A 378 -4.64 7.40 -22.36
CA ALA A 378 -3.98 8.60 -21.88
C ALA A 378 -3.22 8.36 -20.56
N ALA A 379 -3.75 7.52 -19.67
CA ALA A 379 -3.16 7.22 -18.36
C ALA A 379 -1.81 6.51 -18.51
N GLU A 380 -1.76 5.46 -19.34
CA GLU A 380 -0.52 4.74 -19.59
C GLU A 380 0.57 5.66 -20.19
N LEU A 381 0.19 6.56 -21.12
CA LEU A 381 1.13 7.54 -21.71
C LEU A 381 1.64 8.57 -20.70
N SER A 382 0.77 9.09 -19.82
CA SER A 382 1.15 10.01 -18.75
C SER A 382 2.14 9.36 -17.78
N VAL A 383 1.89 8.12 -17.33
CA VAL A 383 2.84 7.38 -16.47
C VAL A 383 4.16 7.12 -17.21
N GLY A 384 4.11 6.78 -18.50
CA GLY A 384 5.30 6.63 -19.35
C GLY A 384 6.15 7.91 -19.42
N ARG A 385 5.52 9.08 -19.60
CA ARG A 385 6.18 10.39 -19.60
C ARG A 385 6.77 10.74 -18.23
N LEU A 386 6.04 10.45 -17.15
CA LEU A 386 6.48 10.71 -15.77
C LEU A 386 7.73 9.91 -15.39
N ILE A 387 7.94 8.70 -15.93
CA ILE A 387 9.19 7.94 -15.73
C ILE A 387 10.40 8.73 -16.24
N TYR A 388 10.32 9.29 -17.46
CA TYR A 388 11.41 10.10 -18.04
C TYR A 388 11.67 11.36 -17.20
N GLN A 389 10.61 12.08 -16.80
CA GLN A 389 10.73 13.28 -15.98
C GLN A 389 11.36 12.98 -14.61
N ILE A 390 10.90 11.95 -13.91
CA ILE A 390 11.50 11.50 -12.63
C ILE A 390 12.97 11.14 -12.84
N LEU A 391 13.32 10.43 -13.91
CA LEU A 391 14.71 10.05 -14.19
C LEU A 391 15.60 11.18 -14.74
N HIS A 392 15.12 12.43 -14.74
CA HIS A 392 15.85 13.61 -15.23
C HIS A 392 16.28 13.49 -16.71
N VAL A 393 15.45 12.86 -17.53
CA VAL A 393 15.64 12.74 -18.99
C VAL A 393 14.52 13.50 -19.70
N ASP A 394 14.88 14.49 -20.51
CA ASP A 394 13.91 15.28 -21.27
C ASP A 394 13.18 14.45 -22.35
N ILE A 395 11.87 14.65 -22.47
CA ILE A 395 11.05 13.98 -23.47
C ILE A 395 10.00 14.93 -24.08
N SER A 396 10.25 15.32 -25.34
CA SER A 396 9.31 16.10 -26.16
C SER A 396 8.06 15.28 -26.52
N LEU A 397 6.92 15.97 -26.68
CA LEU A 397 5.70 15.32 -27.15
C LEU A 397 5.85 14.78 -28.58
N GLU A 398 6.68 15.42 -29.43
CA GLU A 398 6.98 14.90 -30.78
C GLU A 398 7.70 13.54 -30.75
N ASN A 399 8.49 13.25 -29.70
CA ASN A 399 9.16 11.96 -29.55
C ASN A 399 8.20 10.83 -29.10
N ILE A 400 7.17 11.18 -28.32
CA ILE A 400 6.12 10.24 -27.89
C ILE A 400 5.16 9.95 -29.04
N LEU A 401 4.69 11.00 -29.73
CA LEU A 401 3.78 10.88 -30.87
C LEU A 401 4.50 10.43 -32.15
N GLY A 402 5.83 10.57 -32.19
CA GLY A 402 6.70 9.90 -33.14
C GLY A 402 6.87 10.61 -34.48
N PHE A 403 6.70 11.94 -34.52
CA PHE A 403 6.73 12.75 -35.74
C PHE A 403 8.12 12.86 -36.37
N GLU A 404 9.18 13.03 -35.57
CA GLU A 404 10.55 13.19 -36.09
C GLU A 404 11.43 11.94 -35.88
N SER A 405 11.31 11.26 -34.74
CA SER A 405 12.15 10.10 -34.39
C SER A 405 11.34 8.83 -34.12
N LYS A 406 11.87 7.69 -34.60
CA LYS A 406 11.33 6.34 -34.36
C LYS A 406 11.83 5.68 -33.07
N ARG A 407 12.70 6.35 -32.30
CA ARG A 407 13.27 5.86 -31.03
C ARG A 407 12.93 6.83 -29.91
N LEU A 408 12.58 6.29 -28.75
CA LEU A 408 12.49 7.07 -27.50
C LEU A 408 13.90 7.42 -27.00
N PRO A 409 14.08 8.49 -26.19
CA PRO A 409 15.38 8.79 -25.59
C PRO A 409 15.90 7.63 -24.73
N GLU A 410 17.22 7.42 -24.69
CA GLU A 410 17.79 6.34 -23.90
C GLU A 410 17.94 6.74 -22.42
N ILE A 411 17.18 6.09 -21.54
CA ILE A 411 17.34 6.21 -20.09
C ILE A 411 18.71 5.64 -19.67
N PRO A 412 19.61 6.39 -19.00
CA PRO A 412 20.92 5.92 -18.61
C PRO A 412 20.82 4.78 -17.58
N SER A 413 21.80 3.87 -17.55
CA SER A 413 21.82 2.76 -16.58
C SER A 413 22.62 3.14 -15.33
N LEU A 414 21.95 3.81 -14.39
CA LEU A 414 22.56 4.34 -13.17
C LEU A 414 22.37 3.44 -11.95
N SER A 415 21.42 2.50 -11.99
CA SER A 415 21.19 1.53 -10.91
C SER A 415 20.49 0.24 -11.37
N ILE A 416 20.17 -0.64 -10.42
CA ILE A 416 19.38 -1.86 -10.63
C ILE A 416 17.93 -1.60 -11.10
N TYR A 417 17.40 -0.39 -10.91
CA TYR A 417 16.03 -0.04 -11.33
C TYR A 417 15.99 0.54 -12.75
N SER A 418 17.02 1.26 -13.23
CA SER A 418 16.99 1.98 -14.51
C SER A 418 16.64 1.09 -15.71
N ALA A 419 17.16 -0.14 -15.76
CA ALA A 419 16.85 -1.07 -16.86
C ALA A 419 15.38 -1.49 -16.86
N GLY A 420 14.80 -1.72 -15.68
CA GLY A 420 13.38 -2.03 -15.50
C GLY A 420 12.48 -0.84 -15.80
N LEU A 421 12.86 0.36 -15.35
CA LEU A 421 12.14 1.60 -15.65
C LEU A 421 12.20 1.95 -17.15
N ARG A 422 13.34 1.73 -17.82
CA ARG A 422 13.49 1.84 -19.28
C ARG A 422 12.54 0.88 -20.02
N ARG A 423 12.50 -0.39 -19.61
CA ARG A 423 11.58 -1.41 -20.15
C ARG A 423 10.11 -0.99 -19.94
N LEU A 424 9.74 -0.60 -18.73
CA LEU A 424 8.39 -0.15 -18.38
C LEU A 424 7.97 1.09 -19.19
N ALA A 425 8.82 2.11 -19.29
CA ALA A 425 8.54 3.32 -20.07
C ALA A 425 8.38 3.01 -21.57
N THR A 426 9.14 2.04 -22.11
CA THR A 426 9.02 1.60 -23.51
C THR A 426 7.70 0.88 -23.76
N LEU A 427 7.22 0.10 -22.79
CA LEU A 427 5.94 -0.63 -22.83
C LEU A 427 4.73 0.30 -22.63
N LEU A 428 4.87 1.36 -21.83
CA LEU A 428 3.84 2.38 -21.60
C LEU A 428 3.73 3.40 -22.75
N LEU A 429 4.86 3.79 -23.33
CA LEU A 429 4.92 4.68 -24.50
C LEU A 429 4.81 3.92 -25.84
N HIS A 430 4.27 2.70 -25.82
CA HIS A 430 4.15 1.89 -27.02
C HIS A 430 3.13 2.50 -28.00
N ARG A 431 3.50 2.56 -29.29
CA ARG A 431 2.73 3.23 -30.35
C ARG A 431 1.37 2.56 -30.59
N ASP A 432 1.38 1.24 -30.77
CA ASP A 432 0.18 0.42 -30.85
C ASP A 432 -0.45 0.27 -29.45
N PRO A 433 -1.71 0.72 -29.23
CA PRO A 433 -2.43 0.56 -27.97
C PRO A 433 -2.65 -0.90 -27.56
N HIS A 434 -2.73 -1.84 -28.50
CA HIS A 434 -2.95 -3.27 -28.20
C HIS A 434 -1.70 -3.97 -27.62
N GLN A 435 -0.52 -3.38 -27.84
CA GLN A 435 0.76 -3.82 -27.28
C GLN A 435 1.22 -2.97 -26.08
N ARG A 436 0.45 -1.94 -25.71
CA ARG A 436 0.74 -1.09 -24.55
C ARG A 436 0.34 -1.79 -23.26
N VAL A 437 1.23 -1.82 -22.27
CA VAL A 437 0.90 -2.43 -20.96
C VAL A 437 -0.05 -1.53 -20.18
N SER A 438 -1.06 -2.12 -19.52
CA SER A 438 -2.03 -1.36 -18.71
C SER A 438 -1.39 -0.78 -17.44
N VAL A 439 -2.05 0.22 -16.82
CA VAL A 439 -1.65 0.71 -15.48
C VAL A 439 -1.51 -0.42 -14.44
N GLU A 440 -2.38 -1.44 -14.48
CA GLU A 440 -2.30 -2.59 -13.57
C GLU A 440 -1.05 -3.45 -13.82
N GLN A 441 -0.70 -3.68 -15.09
CA GLN A 441 0.53 -4.36 -15.47
C GLN A 441 1.76 -3.51 -15.09
N ALA A 442 1.68 -2.18 -15.20
CA ALA A 442 2.71 -1.25 -14.75
C ALA A 442 2.89 -1.29 -13.22
N ARG A 443 1.80 -1.32 -12.44
CA ARG A 443 1.85 -1.58 -10.99
C ARG A 443 2.55 -2.90 -10.69
N GLY A 444 2.16 -3.98 -11.36
CA GLY A 444 2.80 -5.30 -11.19
C GLY A 444 4.31 -5.24 -11.46
N ILE A 445 4.72 -4.60 -12.57
CA ILE A 445 6.14 -4.40 -12.92
C ILE A 445 6.86 -3.59 -11.83
N LEU A 446 6.28 -2.49 -11.33
CA LEU A 446 6.87 -1.67 -10.26
C LEU A 446 7.00 -2.46 -8.94
N GLN A 447 5.98 -3.24 -8.57
CA GLN A 447 6.02 -4.10 -7.39
C GLN A 447 7.11 -5.18 -7.52
N VAL A 448 7.29 -5.77 -8.71
CA VAL A 448 8.39 -6.71 -8.97
C VAL A 448 9.76 -6.02 -8.95
N LEU A 449 9.86 -4.79 -9.48
CA LEU A 449 11.07 -3.98 -9.40
C LEU A 449 11.41 -3.52 -7.97
N LEU A 450 10.45 -3.46 -7.05
CA LEU A 450 10.66 -3.06 -5.65
C LEU A 450 10.99 -4.24 -4.72
N TRP A 451 10.20 -5.33 -4.78
CA TRP A 451 10.31 -6.47 -3.84
C TRP A 451 10.24 -7.86 -4.51
N GLY A 452 10.11 -7.93 -5.83
CA GLY A 452 9.87 -9.17 -6.60
C GLY A 452 11.07 -10.10 -6.79
N PRO A 453 10.83 -11.23 -7.47
CA PRO A 453 11.89 -12.15 -7.88
C PRO A 453 12.75 -11.51 -8.98
N ARG A 454 14.05 -11.40 -8.71
CA ARG A 454 15.04 -10.80 -9.62
C ARG A 454 15.54 -11.83 -10.66
N GLN A 455 16.23 -11.35 -11.69
CA GLN A 455 16.66 -12.18 -12.83
C GLN A 455 17.62 -13.32 -12.42
N GLU A 456 18.40 -13.13 -11.36
CA GLU A 456 19.32 -14.11 -10.78
C GLU A 456 18.61 -15.36 -10.24
N LEU A 457 17.34 -15.25 -9.83
CA LEU A 457 16.52 -16.41 -9.44
C LEU A 457 16.29 -17.35 -10.64
N PHE A 458 16.10 -16.77 -11.82
CA PHE A 458 15.84 -17.52 -13.06
C PHE A 458 17.12 -17.97 -13.76
N ALA A 459 18.26 -17.36 -13.47
CA ALA A 459 19.58 -17.78 -13.97
C ALA A 459 20.01 -19.17 -13.44
N ARG A 460 19.53 -19.57 -12.26
CA ARG A 460 19.83 -20.89 -11.64
C ARG A 460 18.70 -21.91 -11.73
N SER A 461 17.47 -21.49 -12.02
CA SER A 461 16.29 -22.37 -11.95
C SER A 461 15.27 -22.00 -13.02
N ARG A 462 14.77 -23.01 -13.75
CA ARG A 462 13.76 -22.79 -14.79
C ARG A 462 12.52 -22.12 -14.17
N LYS A 463 12.21 -20.92 -14.67
CA LYS A 463 10.99 -20.18 -14.34
C LYS A 463 9.76 -21.08 -14.46
N SER A 464 9.04 -21.25 -13.36
CA SER A 464 7.90 -22.15 -13.21
C SER A 464 6.96 -21.64 -12.12
N LEU A 465 5.68 -21.99 -12.20
CA LEU A 465 4.67 -21.57 -11.21
C LEU A 465 5.02 -22.08 -9.80
N VAL A 466 5.52 -23.32 -9.68
CA VAL A 466 5.95 -23.91 -8.40
C VAL A 466 7.09 -23.12 -7.76
N LEU A 467 8.10 -22.71 -8.54
CA LEU A 467 9.20 -21.87 -8.04
C LEU A 467 8.69 -20.50 -7.55
N LEU A 468 7.78 -19.88 -8.29
CA LEU A 468 7.21 -18.58 -7.96
C LEU A 468 6.31 -18.62 -6.72
N ARG A 469 5.49 -19.67 -6.57
CA ARG A 469 4.67 -19.90 -5.37
C ARG A 469 5.56 -20.13 -4.15
N ASN A 470 6.56 -21.02 -4.25
CA ASN A 470 7.48 -21.28 -3.15
C ASN A 470 8.28 -20.02 -2.75
N TRP A 471 8.67 -19.17 -3.71
CA TRP A 471 9.26 -17.86 -3.45
C TRP A 471 8.29 -16.90 -2.74
N LEU A 472 7.01 -16.88 -3.16
CA LEU A 472 5.97 -16.03 -2.61
C LEU A 472 5.69 -16.36 -1.13
N GLU A 473 5.48 -17.63 -0.79
CA GLU A 473 5.20 -18.01 0.60
C GLU A 473 6.40 -17.75 1.53
N VAL A 474 7.63 -17.99 1.06
CA VAL A 474 8.84 -17.62 1.82
C VAL A 474 8.91 -16.10 2.06
N LYS A 475 8.50 -15.28 1.08
CA LYS A 475 8.44 -13.82 1.26
C LYS A 475 7.34 -13.37 2.22
N ARG A 476 6.15 -13.98 2.16
CA ARG A 476 5.04 -13.73 3.09
C ARG A 476 5.45 -14.05 4.54
N ALA A 477 6.06 -15.21 4.77
CA ALA A 477 6.58 -15.61 6.07
C ALA A 477 7.67 -14.65 6.61
N LEU A 478 8.65 -14.29 5.77
CA LEU A 478 9.72 -13.34 6.16
C LEU A 478 9.19 -11.92 6.45
N LEU A 479 8.16 -11.48 5.73
CA LEU A 479 7.53 -10.18 5.95
C LEU A 479 6.77 -10.15 7.29
N LEU A 480 6.03 -11.20 7.62
CA LEU A 480 5.35 -11.35 8.91
C LEU A 480 6.34 -11.44 10.08
N LEU A 481 7.46 -12.16 9.92
CA LEU A 481 8.52 -12.21 10.93
C LEU A 481 9.14 -10.83 11.17
N ARG A 482 9.46 -10.08 10.10
CA ARG A 482 9.97 -8.70 10.20
C ARG A 482 9.03 -7.79 11.01
N PHE A 483 7.71 -7.96 10.86
CA PHE A 483 6.75 -7.20 11.67
C PHE A 483 6.73 -7.67 13.13
N ALA A 484 6.72 -8.97 13.41
CA ALA A 484 6.79 -9.46 14.79
C ALA A 484 8.04 -8.92 15.53
N GLU A 485 9.20 -8.91 14.85
CA GLU A 485 10.44 -8.32 15.36
C GLU A 485 10.33 -6.80 15.58
N SER A 486 9.77 -6.05 14.62
CA SER A 486 9.70 -4.58 14.74
C SER A 486 8.70 -4.11 15.81
N TRP A 487 7.62 -4.86 16.02
CA TRP A 487 6.62 -4.56 17.06
C TRP A 487 7.15 -4.93 18.46
N ALA A 488 7.90 -6.02 18.61
CA ALA A 488 8.58 -6.36 19.86
C ALA A 488 9.72 -5.37 20.20
N GLY A 489 10.43 -4.88 19.19
CA GLY A 489 11.62 -4.01 19.32
C GLY A 489 11.34 -2.54 19.63
N ALA A 490 10.21 -2.19 20.26
CA ALA A 490 9.80 -0.83 20.63
C ALA A 490 9.94 0.21 19.49
N ARG A 491 9.73 -0.22 18.25
CA ARG A 491 10.03 0.56 17.04
C ARG A 491 8.81 1.27 16.47
N VAL A 492 9.10 2.28 15.65
CA VAL A 492 8.15 3.18 14.95
C VAL A 492 6.99 2.40 14.32
N SER A 493 5.79 2.97 14.34
CA SER A 493 4.63 2.47 13.60
C SER A 493 4.96 2.22 12.12
N PRO A 494 4.35 1.19 11.49
CA PRO A 494 4.68 0.78 10.14
C PRO A 494 4.52 1.92 9.12
N GLY A 495 5.54 2.09 8.27
CA GLY A 495 5.60 3.17 7.30
C GLY A 495 4.78 2.92 6.04
N LEU A 496 4.78 3.92 5.16
CA LEU A 496 4.13 3.84 3.85
C LEU A 496 4.77 2.77 2.95
N GLU A 497 6.09 2.52 3.04
CA GLU A 497 6.73 1.42 2.29
C GLU A 497 6.28 0.05 2.81
N GLU A 498 6.18 -0.12 4.14
CA GLU A 498 5.65 -1.34 4.76
C GLU A 498 4.22 -1.64 4.30
N TRP A 499 3.34 -0.64 4.24
CA TRP A 499 1.97 -0.80 3.72
C TRP A 499 1.94 -1.19 2.24
N LEU A 500 2.72 -0.50 1.37
CA LEU A 500 2.80 -0.84 -0.06
C LEU A 500 3.33 -2.26 -0.28
N CYS A 501 4.27 -2.71 0.56
CA CYS A 501 4.81 -4.06 0.56
C CYS A 501 3.77 -5.10 1.02
N CYS A 502 3.01 -4.82 2.08
CA CYS A 502 1.88 -5.64 2.53
C CYS A 502 0.83 -5.80 1.43
N GLN A 503 0.37 -4.71 0.82
CA GLN A 503 -0.61 -4.70 -0.28
C GLN A 503 -0.17 -5.60 -1.44
N TYR A 504 1.12 -5.55 -1.81
CA TYR A 504 1.70 -6.44 -2.81
C TYR A 504 1.62 -7.92 -2.40
N PHE A 505 2.17 -8.29 -1.24
CA PHE A 505 2.23 -9.69 -0.82
C PHE A 505 0.88 -10.30 -0.40
N GLN A 506 -0.11 -9.45 -0.09
CA GLN A 506 -1.51 -9.82 0.12
C GLN A 506 -2.21 -10.17 -1.21
N GLY A 507 -2.03 -9.37 -2.27
CA GLY A 507 -2.79 -9.50 -3.52
C GLY A 507 -2.10 -10.27 -4.65
N VAL A 508 -0.79 -10.50 -4.59
CA VAL A 508 -0.02 -11.16 -5.67
C VAL A 508 -0.19 -12.70 -5.65
N THR A 509 -0.13 -13.31 -6.83
CA THR A 509 -0.18 -14.77 -7.06
C THR A 509 1.00 -15.25 -7.90
N GLU A 510 1.26 -16.56 -7.94
CA GLU A 510 2.30 -17.12 -8.81
C GLU A 510 2.02 -16.90 -10.31
N HIS A 511 0.74 -16.81 -10.69
CA HIS A 511 0.31 -16.53 -12.06
C HIS A 511 0.60 -15.09 -12.48
N THR A 512 0.26 -14.10 -11.64
CA THR A 512 0.56 -12.67 -11.90
C THR A 512 2.07 -12.43 -11.88
N LEU A 513 2.81 -13.04 -10.93
CA LEU A 513 4.27 -13.07 -10.94
C LEU A 513 4.83 -13.62 -12.27
N TYR A 514 4.29 -14.73 -12.77
CA TYR A 514 4.77 -15.35 -14.00
C TYR A 514 4.58 -14.43 -15.20
N GLN A 515 3.42 -13.78 -15.32
CA GLN A 515 3.11 -12.83 -16.39
C GLN A 515 4.00 -11.57 -16.32
N VAL A 516 4.05 -10.91 -15.17
CA VAL A 516 4.85 -9.68 -14.98
C VAL A 516 6.33 -9.94 -15.24
N THR A 517 6.89 -11.02 -14.69
CA THR A 517 8.29 -11.40 -14.95
C THR A 517 8.53 -11.93 -16.36
N GLN A 518 7.49 -12.17 -17.17
CA GLN A 518 7.65 -12.46 -18.60
C GLN A 518 7.80 -11.17 -19.39
N VAL A 519 7.00 -10.16 -19.07
CA VAL A 519 7.02 -8.84 -19.74
C VAL A 519 8.27 -8.03 -19.35
N LEU A 520 8.72 -8.14 -18.11
CA LEU A 520 9.87 -7.39 -17.59
C LEU A 520 11.24 -7.96 -18.01
N TYR A 521 11.35 -9.28 -18.20
CA TYR A 521 12.62 -9.98 -18.48
C TYR A 521 12.65 -10.66 -19.87
N ALA A 522 11.74 -10.26 -20.77
CA ALA A 522 11.86 -10.44 -22.22
C ALA A 522 12.37 -9.16 -22.86
#